data_AF-A0A3A8ZYM7-F1
#
_entry.id   AF-A0A3A8ZYM7-F1
#
_cell.length_a   1.000
_cell.length_b   1.000
_cell.length_c   1.000
_cell.angle_alpha   90.00
_cell.angle_beta   90.00
_cell.angle_gamma   90.00
#
_symmetry.space_group_name_H-M   'P 1'
#
loop_
_entity.id
_entity.type
_entity.pdbx_description
1 polymer ?
#
loop_
_entity_poly.entity_id
_entity_poly.type
_entity_poly.pdbx_seq_one_letter_code
_entity_poly.pdbx_strand_id
1 'polypeptide(L)'
;MKEFALKVVICVLGIYCVISIIKPNVMDEIGEQKIYGLVRVSGIEKVHDSWEWMFGLETMGALSVDYQEEYLREDVSGISLHFRYDTNSYDEINDFSISIRAILSEVDKVEMGLGAYYDYEKKQLIYNPVYIVQGETGNSEVYTDEKSIDEFLNRYGLTRKDVHKYQDYAIYGVVVKTWTKANRESYWLERWKLKSREVDNTFRFEEE
;
A
#
# COMPACT_ATOMS: atom_id res chain seq x y z
N MET A 1 17.60 -28.47 29.52
CA MET A 1 16.58 -28.23 28.47
C MET A 1 16.18 -26.76 28.33
N LYS A 2 15.77 -26.05 29.39
CA LYS A 2 15.37 -24.62 29.30
C LYS A 2 16.48 -23.69 28.79
N GLU A 3 17.72 -23.84 29.26
CA GLU A 3 18.85 -23.02 28.81
C GLU A 3 19.26 -23.29 27.36
N PHE A 4 19.16 -24.55 26.91
CA PHE A 4 19.43 -24.92 25.53
C PHE A 4 18.36 -24.36 24.59
N ALA A 5 17.08 -24.47 24.96
CA ALA A 5 15.98 -23.86 24.23
C ALA A 5 16.10 -22.33 24.15
N LEU A 6 16.50 -21.67 25.24
CA LEU A 6 16.73 -20.23 25.25
C LEU A 6 17.87 -19.80 24.31
N LYS A 7 19.00 -20.53 24.31
CA LYS A 7 20.11 -20.28 23.39
C LYS A 7 19.69 -20.47 21.93
N VAL A 8 18.91 -21.51 21.63
CA VAL A 8 18.35 -21.74 20.29
C VAL A 8 17.42 -20.60 19.89
N VAL A 9 16.54 -20.13 20.77
CA VAL A 9 15.65 -18.99 20.50
C VAL A 9 16.45 -17.72 20.23
N ILE A 10 17.48 -17.43 21.02
CA ILE A 10 18.35 -16.26 20.80
C ILE A 10 19.09 -16.35 19.47
N CYS A 11 19.67 -17.51 19.13
CA CYS A 11 20.35 -17.71 17.85
C CYS A 11 19.38 -17.58 16.67
N VAL A 12 18.17 -18.14 16.78
CA VAL A 12 17.14 -18.04 15.75
C VAL A 12 16.70 -16.59 15.58
N LEU A 13 16.40 -15.88 16.67
CA LEU A 13 16.06 -14.45 16.64
C LEU A 13 17.20 -13.60 16.06
N GLY A 14 18.45 -13.88 16.43
CA GLY A 14 19.62 -13.20 15.90
C GLY A 14 19.81 -13.41 14.40
N ILE A 15 19.66 -14.65 13.91
CA ILE A 15 19.70 -14.96 12.48
C ILE A 15 18.53 -14.27 11.75
N TYR A 16 17.33 -14.28 12.32
CA TYR A 16 16.17 -13.57 11.74
C TYR A 16 16.39 -12.06 11.69
N CYS A 17 16.96 -11.44 12.73
CA CYS A 17 17.34 -10.04 12.73
C CYS A 17 18.36 -9.74 11.61
N VAL A 18 19.39 -10.57 11.45
CA VAL A 18 20.39 -10.39 10.38
C VAL A 18 19.76 -10.55 8.99
N ILE A 19 18.94 -11.58 8.78
CA ILE A 19 18.22 -11.79 7.51
C ILE A 19 17.31 -10.60 7.21
N SER A 20 16.65 -10.04 8.22
CA SER A 20 15.73 -8.91 8.03
C SER A 20 16.41 -7.59 7.66
N ILE A 21 17.69 -7.44 8.00
CA ILE A 21 18.49 -6.27 7.64
C ILE A 21 19.07 -6.44 6.24
N ILE A 22 19.41 -7.67 5.83
CA ILE A 22 20.14 -7.96 4.59
C ILE A 22 19.20 -8.24 3.40
N LYS A 23 18.04 -8.87 3.62
CA LYS A 23 17.11 -9.18 2.54
C LYS A 23 16.18 -7.99 2.24
N PRO A 24 15.96 -7.68 0.95
CA PRO A 24 14.84 -6.83 0.52
C PRO A 24 13.53 -7.32 1.15
N ASN A 25 12.60 -6.39 1.36
CA ASN A 25 11.24 -6.74 1.76
C ASN A 25 10.31 -6.78 0.54
N VAL A 26 9.10 -7.31 0.69
CA VAL A 26 8.16 -7.44 -0.44
C VAL A 26 7.87 -6.12 -1.17
N MET A 27 7.95 -4.97 -0.50
CA MET A 27 7.80 -3.66 -1.17
C MET A 27 9.03 -3.31 -2.01
N ASP A 28 10.22 -3.77 -1.62
CA ASP A 28 11.41 -3.67 -2.46
C ASP A 28 11.24 -4.49 -3.74
N GLU A 29 10.71 -5.71 -3.62
CA GLU A 29 10.42 -6.56 -4.78
C GLU A 29 9.35 -5.95 -5.70
N ILE A 30 8.32 -5.30 -5.15
CA ILE A 30 7.32 -4.57 -5.94
C ILE A 30 7.97 -3.40 -6.69
N GLY A 31 8.85 -2.66 -6.02
CA GLY A 31 9.65 -1.58 -6.63
C GLY A 31 10.60 -2.08 -7.71
N GLU A 32 11.30 -3.20 -7.49
CA GLU A 32 12.19 -3.83 -8.49
C GLU A 32 11.40 -4.42 -9.67
N GLN A 33 10.22 -4.99 -9.44
CA GLN A 33 9.36 -5.53 -10.49
C GLN A 33 8.67 -4.44 -11.33
N LYS A 34 8.79 -3.17 -10.96
CA LYS A 34 8.54 -2.03 -11.86
C LYS A 34 9.41 -2.07 -13.12
N ILE A 35 10.58 -2.71 -13.05
CA ILE A 35 11.57 -2.89 -14.13
C ILE A 35 11.31 -4.18 -14.94
N TYR A 36 10.55 -5.13 -14.38
CA TYR A 36 10.23 -6.40 -15.01
C TYR A 36 8.75 -6.76 -14.87
N GLY A 37 8.05 -6.56 -15.97
CA GLY A 37 6.64 -6.89 -16.16
C GLY A 37 6.06 -8.07 -15.42
N LEU A 38 5.01 -7.74 -14.67
CA LEU A 38 4.18 -8.64 -13.89
C LEU A 38 3.60 -9.78 -14.74
N VAL A 39 4.32 -10.91 -14.75
CA VAL A 39 3.83 -12.20 -15.19
C VAL A 39 2.94 -12.79 -14.09
N ARG A 40 1.63 -12.91 -14.38
CA ARG A 40 0.66 -13.82 -13.72
C ARG A 40 0.64 -13.81 -12.18
N VAL A 41 0.14 -12.74 -11.58
CA VAL A 41 -0.51 -12.85 -10.26
C VAL A 41 -2.02 -13.04 -10.49
N SER A 42 -2.56 -14.17 -10.05
CA SER A 42 -4.01 -14.44 -10.11
C SER A 42 -4.75 -13.47 -9.17
N GLY A 43 -5.64 -12.63 -9.71
CA GLY A 43 -6.52 -11.72 -8.95
C GLY A 43 -6.40 -10.22 -9.24
N ILE A 44 -5.73 -9.84 -10.34
CA ILE A 44 -5.54 -8.45 -10.81
C ILE A 44 -6.28 -8.27 -12.13
N GLU A 45 -7.11 -7.24 -12.29
CA GLU A 45 -7.76 -6.89 -13.56
C GLU A 45 -7.02 -5.74 -14.26
N LYS A 46 -6.76 -5.93 -15.56
CA LYS A 46 -6.47 -4.94 -16.60
C LYS A 46 -5.20 -4.08 -16.48
N VAL A 47 -4.52 -4.00 -17.62
CA VAL A 47 -3.47 -3.04 -17.99
C VAL A 47 -4.14 -2.02 -18.92
N HIS A 48 -3.88 -0.73 -18.74
CA HIS A 48 -4.31 0.31 -19.69
C HIS A 48 -3.35 0.44 -20.88
N ASP A 49 -3.90 0.89 -22.01
CA ASP A 49 -3.46 0.52 -23.35
C ASP A 49 -2.22 1.28 -23.88
N SER A 50 -1.37 0.55 -24.59
CA SER A 50 0.04 0.87 -24.89
C SER A 50 0.27 1.67 -26.19
N TRP A 51 -0.58 2.61 -26.57
CA TRP A 51 -0.53 3.14 -27.96
C TRP A 51 0.37 4.37 -28.18
N GLU A 52 0.95 4.96 -27.14
CA GLU A 52 2.02 5.99 -27.27
C GLU A 52 3.45 5.39 -27.22
N TRP A 53 3.56 4.10 -27.55
CA TRP A 53 4.78 3.30 -27.42
C TRP A 53 5.59 3.27 -28.72
N MET A 54 6.28 4.36 -29.04
CA MET A 54 7.42 4.29 -29.96
C MET A 54 8.72 4.26 -29.16
N PHE A 55 9.50 3.21 -29.41
CA PHE A 55 10.76 2.80 -28.76
C PHE A 55 10.62 1.90 -27.54
N GLY A 56 10.00 0.73 -27.76
CA GLY A 56 10.18 -0.40 -26.88
C GLY A 56 11.64 -0.82 -26.76
N LEU A 57 12.05 -1.08 -25.51
CA LEU A 57 13.15 -1.89 -24.95
C LEU A 57 13.36 -1.30 -23.54
N GLU A 58 13.03 -1.89 -22.39
CA GLU A 58 12.82 -3.28 -22.00
C GLU A 58 11.88 -3.33 -20.77
N THR A 59 10.82 -4.15 -20.88
CA THR A 59 10.05 -4.81 -19.79
C THR A 59 9.05 -4.05 -18.88
N MET A 60 8.00 -3.53 -19.53
CA MET A 60 6.56 -3.50 -19.13
C MET A 60 6.04 -2.39 -18.20
N GLY A 61 5.69 -1.25 -18.82
CA GLY A 61 5.06 -0.08 -18.22
C GLY A 61 3.55 -0.18 -17.94
N ALA A 62 3.18 -0.86 -16.85
CA ALA A 62 1.91 -0.58 -16.18
C ALA A 62 2.10 0.57 -15.18
N LEU A 63 1.42 1.71 -15.38
CA LEU A 63 1.46 2.86 -14.47
C LEU A 63 0.67 2.61 -13.18
N SER A 64 -0.24 1.63 -13.20
CA SER A 64 -0.99 1.20 -12.03
C SER A 64 -1.43 -0.25 -12.12
N VAL A 65 -1.77 -0.82 -10.97
CA VAL A 65 -2.32 -2.16 -10.78
C VAL A 65 -3.48 -2.07 -9.82
N ASP A 66 -4.67 -2.48 -10.26
CA ASP A 66 -5.89 -2.50 -9.45
C ASP A 66 -6.23 -3.93 -9.00
N TYR A 67 -6.56 -4.09 -7.72
CA TYR A 67 -7.02 -5.37 -7.18
C TYR A 67 -8.48 -5.61 -7.55
N GLN A 68 -8.83 -6.81 -8.00
CA GLN A 68 -10.22 -7.12 -8.38
C GLN A 68 -11.15 -7.08 -7.17
N GLU A 69 -12.35 -6.52 -7.37
CA GLU A 69 -13.38 -6.32 -6.34
C GLU A 69 -13.73 -7.62 -5.60
N GLU A 70 -13.71 -8.76 -6.29
CA GLU A 70 -14.00 -10.09 -5.70
C GLU A 70 -13.01 -10.53 -4.60
N TYR A 71 -11.83 -9.90 -4.51
CA TYR A 71 -10.85 -10.12 -3.45
C TYR A 71 -10.87 -9.04 -2.37
N LEU A 72 -11.75 -8.03 -2.50
CA LEU A 72 -11.89 -6.95 -1.56
C LEU A 72 -13.00 -7.24 -0.54
N ARG A 73 -12.97 -6.50 0.56
CA ARG A 73 -14.04 -6.50 1.56
C ARG A 73 -15.15 -5.60 1.04
N GLU A 74 -16.40 -5.90 1.40
CA GLU A 74 -17.59 -5.17 0.92
C GLU A 74 -17.57 -3.65 1.14
N ASP A 75 -16.85 -3.18 2.17
CA ASP A 75 -16.70 -1.76 2.51
C ASP A 75 -15.44 -1.11 1.90
N VAL A 76 -14.78 -1.77 0.95
CA VAL A 76 -13.59 -1.28 0.24
C VAL A 76 -13.86 -1.34 -1.27
N SER A 77 -14.10 -0.16 -1.88
CA SER A 77 -14.37 -0.04 -3.32
C SER A 77 -13.12 -0.19 -4.19
N GLY A 78 -11.93 -0.02 -3.62
CA GLY A 78 -10.70 -0.16 -4.41
C GLY A 78 -9.41 -0.18 -3.61
N ILE A 79 -8.45 -0.95 -4.11
CA ILE A 79 -7.04 -0.86 -3.74
C ILE A 79 -6.23 -0.83 -5.04
N SER A 80 -5.33 0.14 -5.14
CA SER A 80 -4.52 0.37 -6.34
C SER A 80 -3.05 0.57 -5.96
N LEU A 81 -2.14 -0.02 -6.71
CA LEU A 81 -0.73 0.34 -6.71
C LEU A 81 -0.51 1.30 -7.88
N HIS A 82 0.12 2.45 -7.64
CA HIS A 82 0.48 3.39 -8.69
C HIS A 82 2.00 3.51 -8.74
N PHE A 83 2.56 3.18 -9.89
CA PHE A 83 3.99 3.25 -10.15
C PHE A 83 4.29 4.63 -10.72
N ARG A 84 4.95 5.48 -9.94
CA ARG A 84 5.24 6.86 -10.34
C ARG A 84 6.28 6.87 -11.45
N TYR A 85 5.96 7.38 -12.63
CA TYR A 85 6.94 7.62 -13.68
C TYR A 85 7.22 9.13 -13.73
N ASP A 86 8.46 9.54 -13.45
CA ASP A 86 8.87 10.92 -13.67
C ASP A 86 9.51 11.01 -15.05
N THR A 87 8.86 11.72 -15.98
CA THR A 87 9.36 11.94 -17.34
C THR A 87 10.52 12.95 -17.38
N ASN A 88 10.76 13.68 -16.29
CA ASN A 88 11.68 14.82 -16.24
C ASN A 88 12.96 14.53 -15.46
N SER A 89 13.06 13.39 -14.75
CA SER A 89 14.30 12.92 -14.14
C SER A 89 14.81 11.67 -14.87
N TYR A 90 16.08 11.68 -15.28
CA TYR A 90 16.78 10.47 -15.73
C TYR A 90 17.04 9.46 -14.59
N ASP A 91 16.66 9.81 -13.36
CA ASP A 91 16.71 8.92 -12.21
C ASP A 91 15.46 8.06 -12.16
N GLU A 92 15.65 6.74 -12.19
CA GLU A 92 14.61 5.75 -11.92
C GLU A 92 14.06 5.95 -10.51
N ILE A 93 12.97 6.70 -10.38
CA ILE A 93 12.23 6.76 -9.12
C ILE A 93 11.55 5.40 -8.96
N ASN A 94 12.11 4.49 -8.15
CA ASN A 94 11.51 3.16 -7.88
C ASN A 94 10.35 3.21 -6.89
N ASP A 95 9.91 4.40 -6.54
CA ASP A 95 8.83 4.60 -5.61
C ASP A 95 7.47 4.31 -6.25
N PHE A 96 6.54 3.87 -5.41
CA PHE A 96 5.15 3.64 -5.77
C PHE A 96 4.24 4.07 -4.62
N SER A 97 3.00 4.40 -4.96
CA SER A 97 1.96 4.67 -3.98
C SER A 97 0.91 3.58 -3.97
N ILE A 98 0.29 3.42 -2.81
CA ILE A 98 -0.84 2.54 -2.58
C ILE A 98 -2.02 3.48 -2.32
N SER A 99 -3.08 3.34 -3.10
CA SER A 99 -4.34 4.07 -2.94
C SER A 99 -5.40 3.10 -2.45
N ILE A 100 -6.23 3.53 -1.50
CA ILE A 100 -7.27 2.73 -0.88
C ILE A 100 -8.54 3.59 -0.85
N ARG A 101 -9.65 3.02 -1.28
CA ARG A 101 -11.00 3.61 -1.21
C ARG A 101 -11.87 2.76 -0.31
N ALA A 102 -12.30 3.33 0.81
CA ALA A 102 -13.24 2.70 1.72
C ALA A 102 -14.61 3.39 1.59
N ILE A 103 -15.67 2.60 1.43
CA ILE A 103 -17.03 3.09 1.32
C ILE A 103 -17.54 3.40 2.73
N LEU A 104 -17.85 4.67 3.01
CA LEU A 104 -18.50 5.05 4.27
C LEU A 104 -20.03 5.05 4.14
N SER A 105 -20.55 5.45 2.98
CA SER A 105 -21.97 5.43 2.67
C SER A 105 -22.19 5.42 1.16
N GLU A 106 -22.80 4.37 0.63
CA GLU A 106 -23.21 4.33 -0.78
C GLU A 106 -24.34 5.33 -1.08
N VAL A 107 -25.27 5.49 -0.12
CA VAL A 107 -26.44 6.36 -0.26
C VAL A 107 -26.02 7.82 -0.34
N ASP A 108 -25.11 8.23 0.54
CA ASP A 108 -24.60 9.61 0.60
C ASP A 108 -23.41 9.84 -0.34
N LYS A 109 -22.95 8.78 -1.01
CA LYS A 109 -21.77 8.77 -1.89
C LYS A 109 -20.54 9.30 -1.19
N VAL A 110 -20.23 8.72 -0.03
CA VAL A 110 -19.08 9.11 0.79
C VAL A 110 -18.06 7.98 0.80
N GLU A 111 -16.84 8.32 0.40
CA GLU A 111 -15.68 7.45 0.47
C GLU A 111 -14.58 8.07 1.33
N MET A 112 -13.87 7.23 2.07
CA MET A 112 -12.63 7.58 2.73
C MET A 112 -11.46 7.14 1.85
N GLY A 113 -10.65 8.12 1.46
CA GLY A 113 -9.39 7.92 0.77
C GLY A 113 -8.26 7.74 1.77
N LEU A 114 -7.54 6.62 1.64
CA LEU A 114 -6.30 6.37 2.37
C LEU A 114 -5.18 6.12 1.37
N GLY A 115 -3.98 6.52 1.74
CA GLY A 115 -2.82 6.32 0.90
C GLY A 115 -1.58 5.95 1.69
N ALA A 116 -0.67 5.28 1.02
CA ALA A 116 0.70 5.13 1.47
C ALA A 116 1.66 5.30 0.29
N TYR A 117 2.90 5.64 0.59
CA TYR A 117 3.98 5.75 -0.37
C TYR A 117 5.16 4.93 0.14
N TYR A 118 5.79 4.17 -0.75
CA TYR A 118 7.02 3.46 -0.43
C TYR A 118 8.22 4.29 -0.89
N ASP A 119 8.98 4.82 0.06
CA ASP A 119 10.27 5.48 -0.18
C ASP A 119 11.33 4.39 -0.32
N TYR A 120 11.75 4.13 -1.56
CA TYR A 120 12.67 3.06 -1.91
C TYR A 120 14.10 3.34 -1.42
N GLU A 121 14.50 4.61 -1.32
CA GLU A 121 15.83 5.00 -0.83
C GLU A 121 15.93 4.75 0.68
N LYS A 122 14.96 5.24 1.44
CA LYS A 122 14.91 5.07 2.90
C LYS A 122 14.36 3.72 3.33
N LYS A 123 13.77 2.96 2.41
CA LYS A 123 13.13 1.67 2.64
C LYS A 123 11.98 1.79 3.66
N GLN A 124 11.17 2.83 3.51
CA GLN A 124 10.10 3.21 4.45
C GLN A 124 8.73 3.22 3.80
N LEU A 125 7.73 2.74 4.53
CA LEU A 125 6.32 2.89 4.16
C LEU A 125 5.76 4.13 4.86
N ILE A 126 5.38 5.14 4.10
CA ILE A 126 4.91 6.43 4.62
C ILE A 126 3.40 6.51 4.38
N TYR A 127 2.62 6.53 5.45
CA TYR A 127 1.17 6.76 5.34
C TYR A 127 0.89 8.22 5.01
N ASN A 128 -0.01 8.45 4.06
CA ASN A 128 -0.49 9.76 3.70
C ASN A 128 -1.65 10.18 4.63
N PRO A 129 -1.89 11.49 4.80
CA PRO A 129 -3.07 11.98 5.50
C PRO A 129 -4.36 11.41 4.91
N VAL A 130 -5.30 11.03 5.77
CA VAL A 130 -6.64 10.60 5.36
C VAL A 130 -7.42 11.76 4.76
N TYR A 131 -8.27 11.46 3.78
CA TYR A 131 -9.20 12.41 3.20
C TYR A 131 -10.57 11.77 2.96
N ILE A 132 -11.61 12.60 2.89
CA ILE A 132 -12.97 12.18 2.54
C ILE A 132 -13.34 12.75 1.18
N VAL A 133 -14.01 11.95 0.37
CA VAL A 133 -14.65 12.37 -0.88
C VAL A 133 -16.16 12.20 -0.70
N GLN A 134 -16.94 13.24 -0.98
CA GLN A 134 -18.40 13.18 -0.97
C GLN A 134 -18.97 13.65 -2.32
N GLY A 135 -19.83 12.85 -2.91
CA GLY A 135 -20.54 13.18 -4.16
C GLY A 135 -20.24 12.23 -5.31
N GLU A 136 -20.67 12.61 -6.52
CA GLU A 136 -20.43 11.81 -7.73
C GLU A 136 -19.11 12.19 -8.41
N THR A 137 -18.57 11.26 -9.20
CA THR A 137 -17.42 11.51 -10.06
C THR A 137 -17.64 12.76 -10.93
N GLY A 138 -16.78 13.77 -10.80
CA GLY A 138 -16.86 15.03 -11.53
C GLY A 138 -17.65 16.14 -10.84
N ASN A 139 -18.33 15.84 -9.73
CA ASN A 139 -19.00 16.83 -8.87
C ASN A 139 -18.92 16.38 -7.40
N SER A 140 -17.68 16.18 -6.94
CA SER A 140 -17.37 15.70 -5.60
C SER A 140 -16.61 16.77 -4.80
N GLU A 141 -16.92 16.88 -3.52
CA GLU A 141 -16.14 17.65 -2.55
C GLU A 141 -15.07 16.77 -1.91
N VAL A 142 -13.89 17.34 -1.66
CA VAL A 142 -12.77 16.64 -1.02
C VAL A 142 -12.43 17.37 0.27
N TYR A 143 -12.43 16.65 1.38
CA TYR A 143 -12.13 17.18 2.71
C TYR A 143 -10.82 16.60 3.21
N THR A 144 -9.90 17.47 3.61
CA THR A 144 -8.55 17.11 4.04
C THR A 144 -8.17 17.73 5.39
N ASP A 145 -9.01 18.57 5.98
CA ASP A 145 -8.77 19.22 7.26
C ASP A 145 -9.24 18.35 8.44
N GLU A 146 -8.56 18.47 9.59
CA GLU A 146 -8.82 17.63 10.76
C GLU A 146 -10.29 17.67 11.21
N LYS A 147 -10.90 18.86 11.19
CA LYS A 147 -12.26 19.05 11.70
C LYS A 147 -13.27 18.31 10.83
N SER A 148 -13.21 18.46 9.51
CA SER A 148 -14.09 17.75 8.59
C SER A 148 -13.89 16.24 8.70
N ILE A 149 -12.64 15.77 8.77
CA ILE A 149 -12.35 14.34 8.95
C ILE A 149 -12.99 13.79 10.22
N ASP A 150 -12.77 14.43 11.38
CA ASP A 150 -13.34 13.98 12.64
C ASP A 150 -14.88 14.03 12.63
N GLU A 151 -15.50 15.02 11.96
CA GLU A 151 -16.95 15.06 11.77
C GLU A 151 -17.49 13.87 10.97
N PHE A 152 -16.83 13.50 9.86
CA PHE A 152 -17.23 12.35 9.05
C PHE A 152 -17.00 11.02 9.78
N LEU A 153 -15.86 10.84 10.44
CA LEU A 153 -15.58 9.64 11.22
C LEU A 153 -16.63 9.44 12.32
N ASN A 154 -16.97 10.51 13.06
CA ASN A 154 -18.01 10.45 14.09
C ASN A 154 -19.40 10.14 13.49
N ARG A 155 -19.75 10.75 12.35
CA ARG A 155 -21.03 10.52 11.66
C ARG A 155 -21.23 9.04 11.30
N TYR A 156 -20.17 8.37 10.88
CA TYR A 156 -20.20 6.95 10.49
C TYR A 156 -19.74 6.00 11.60
N GLY A 157 -19.58 6.48 12.83
CA GLY A 157 -19.24 5.65 13.99
C GLY A 157 -17.83 5.03 13.92
N LEU A 158 -16.91 5.65 13.19
CA LEU A 158 -15.53 5.20 13.04
C LEU A 158 -14.60 5.91 14.02
N THR A 159 -13.65 5.16 14.55
CA THR A 159 -12.53 5.71 15.32
C THR A 159 -11.29 5.83 14.46
N ARG A 160 -10.31 6.64 14.88
CA ARG A 160 -8.98 6.68 14.25
C ARG A 160 -8.32 5.29 14.19
N LYS A 161 -8.59 4.43 15.17
CA LYS A 161 -8.15 3.03 15.16
C LYS A 161 -8.79 2.22 14.03
N ASP A 162 -10.04 2.49 13.69
CA ASP A 162 -10.71 1.81 12.57
C ASP A 162 -10.12 2.25 11.24
N VAL A 163 -9.74 3.52 11.09
CA VAL A 163 -8.99 4.02 9.92
C VAL A 163 -7.68 3.22 9.72
N HIS A 164 -6.91 3.01 10.79
CA HIS A 164 -5.71 2.16 10.72
C HIS A 164 -6.03 0.70 10.39
N LYS A 165 -7.21 0.17 10.75
CA LYS A 165 -7.60 -1.19 10.33
C LYS A 165 -7.83 -1.27 8.82
N TYR A 166 -8.37 -0.23 8.19
CA TYR A 166 -8.49 -0.17 6.73
C TYR A 166 -7.10 -0.17 6.06
N GLN A 167 -6.17 0.64 6.56
CA GLN A 167 -4.78 0.64 6.09
C GLN A 167 -4.13 -0.73 6.27
N ASP A 168 -4.25 -1.32 7.46
CA ASP A 168 -3.68 -2.63 7.76
C ASP A 168 -4.26 -3.73 6.88
N TYR A 169 -5.58 -3.70 6.66
CA TYR A 169 -6.26 -4.62 5.77
C TYR A 169 -5.72 -4.49 4.34
N ALA A 170 -5.69 -3.29 3.79
CA ALA A 170 -5.28 -3.10 2.40
C ALA A 170 -3.80 -3.44 2.19
N ILE A 171 -2.91 -2.91 3.03
CA ILE A 171 -1.47 -3.06 2.82
C ILE A 171 -1.01 -4.45 3.25
N TYR A 172 -1.38 -4.91 4.44
CA TYR A 172 -0.90 -6.20 4.94
C TYR A 172 -1.83 -7.36 4.61
N GLY A 173 -3.13 -7.15 4.63
CA GLY A 173 -4.12 -8.18 4.33
C GLY A 173 -4.22 -8.51 2.85
N VAL A 174 -4.07 -7.50 1.98
CA VAL A 174 -4.18 -7.64 0.52
C VAL A 174 -2.81 -7.55 -0.16
N VAL A 175 -2.12 -6.39 -0.13
CA VAL A 175 -0.90 -6.16 -0.93
C VAL A 175 0.23 -7.12 -0.52
N VAL A 176 0.77 -7.01 0.70
CA VAL A 176 1.88 -7.84 1.19
C VAL A 176 1.54 -9.32 1.07
N LYS A 177 0.31 -9.71 1.43
CA LYS A 177 -0.11 -11.12 1.37
C LYS A 177 -0.14 -11.68 -0.04
N THR A 178 -0.61 -10.89 -1.00
CA THR A 178 -0.67 -11.29 -2.42
C THR A 178 0.73 -11.49 -2.97
N TRP A 179 1.62 -10.53 -2.72
CA TRP A 179 2.98 -10.54 -3.27
C TRP A 179 3.89 -11.57 -2.60
N THR A 180 3.78 -11.75 -1.28
CA THR A 180 4.51 -12.82 -0.58
C THR A 180 4.09 -14.22 -1.04
N LYS A 181 2.80 -14.42 -1.34
CA LYS A 181 2.32 -15.68 -1.92
C LYS A 181 2.89 -15.91 -3.32
N ALA A 182 2.96 -14.87 -4.16
CA ALA A 182 3.51 -14.95 -5.51
C ALA A 182 5.01 -15.30 -5.51
N ASN A 183 5.78 -14.67 -4.62
CA ASN A 183 7.23 -14.85 -4.53
C ASN A 183 7.67 -15.97 -3.56
N ARG A 184 6.73 -16.73 -3.00
CA ARG A 184 6.97 -17.83 -2.02
C ARG A 184 7.75 -17.37 -0.78
N GLU A 185 7.57 -16.12 -0.38
CA GLU A 185 8.19 -15.52 0.79
C GLU A 185 7.32 -15.73 2.05
N SER A 186 7.93 -15.55 3.22
CA SER A 186 7.24 -15.69 4.50
C SER A 186 6.41 -14.45 4.81
N TYR A 187 5.09 -14.54 4.64
CA TYR A 187 4.14 -13.45 4.94
C TYR A 187 4.39 -12.75 6.28
N TRP A 188 4.59 -13.52 7.34
CA TRP A 188 4.79 -12.97 8.69
C TRP A 188 6.10 -12.21 8.85
N LEU A 189 7.16 -12.67 8.17
CA LEU A 189 8.45 -12.00 8.17
C LEU A 189 8.35 -10.68 7.40
N GLU A 190 7.72 -10.68 6.22
CA GLU A 190 7.57 -9.48 5.38
C GLU A 190 6.68 -8.44 6.01
N ARG A 191 5.57 -8.87 6.62
CA ARG A 191 4.71 -8.00 7.44
C ARG A 191 5.51 -7.34 8.56
N TRP A 192 6.31 -8.11 9.30
CA TRP A 192 7.10 -7.60 10.42
C TRP A 192 8.19 -6.62 9.96
N LYS A 193 8.94 -6.96 8.90
CA LYS A 193 9.96 -6.07 8.31
C LYS A 193 9.35 -4.71 7.96
N LEU A 194 8.23 -4.71 7.24
CA LEU A 194 7.60 -3.47 6.80
C LEU A 194 7.00 -2.69 7.96
N LYS A 195 6.31 -3.36 8.90
CA LYS A 195 5.79 -2.72 10.14
C LYS A 195 6.86 -2.00 10.95
N SER A 196 8.10 -2.50 10.92
CA SER A 196 9.21 -1.87 11.64
C SER A 196 9.74 -0.58 10.99
N ARG A 197 9.27 -0.24 9.79
CA ARG A 197 9.74 0.90 8.96
C ARG A 197 8.61 1.79 8.48
N GLU A 198 7.51 1.85 9.23
CA GLU A 198 6.39 2.73 8.92
C GLU A 198 6.64 4.15 9.46
N VAL A 199 6.22 5.14 8.68
CA VAL A 199 6.05 6.53 9.13
C VAL A 199 4.57 6.86 9.00
N ASP A 200 3.92 7.11 10.13
CA ASP A 200 2.48 7.34 10.17
C ASP A 200 2.15 8.84 10.16
N ASN A 201 1.69 9.35 9.02
CA ASN A 201 1.14 10.70 8.89
C ASN A 201 -0.38 10.69 8.66
N THR A 202 -1.09 9.59 8.96
CA THR A 202 -2.52 9.42 8.64
C THR A 202 -3.39 10.55 9.18
N PHE A 203 -3.04 11.08 10.36
CA PHE A 203 -3.73 12.21 11.00
C PHE A 203 -2.83 13.44 11.15
N ARG A 204 -1.90 13.64 10.21
CA ARG A 204 -1.07 14.84 10.15
C ARG A 204 -1.66 15.77 9.10
N PHE A 205 -2.36 16.79 9.57
CA PHE A 205 -3.00 17.79 8.72
C PHE A 205 -2.11 19.03 8.61
N GLU A 206 -2.20 19.76 7.49
CA GLU A 206 -1.52 21.06 7.37
C GLU A 206 -2.16 22.05 8.37
N GLU A 207 -1.34 22.83 9.08
CA GLU A 207 -1.83 23.91 9.94
C GLU A 207 -2.24 25.10 9.06
N GLU A 208 -3.46 25.62 9.24
CA GLU A 208 -3.95 26.85 8.60
C GLU A 208 -3.30 28.13 9.14
#